data_AF-R5S0Z7-F1
#
_entry.id   AF-R5S0Z7-F1
#
_cell.length_a   1.000
_cell.length_b   1.000
_cell.length_c   1.000
_cell.angle_alpha   90.00
_cell.angle_beta   90.00
_cell.angle_gamma   90.00
#
_symmetry.space_group_name_H-M   'P 1'
#
loop_
_entity.id
_entity.type
_entity.pdbx_description
1 polymer ?
#
loop_
_entity_poly.entity_id
_entity_poly.type
_entity_poly.pdbx_seq_one_letter_code
_entity_poly.pdbx_strand_id
1 'polypeptide(L)'
;MRRKPYSVVLFDEVEKAHPDVFNILLQILDDGRITDSQGRTVDFKNTIIILTSNLGSAELLDGIQPDGSIAESARNAVMGELRRAFRPEFLNRLDEIILFKPLTKENLNGIIEILMQGLRKRMADKTLKLDVTDAAKSLIIERGFDPIYGARPLKRYLQSAAETLIAKEILRGDLPAGSTLVLDAENGELTCRKK
;
A
#
# COMPACT_ATOMS: atom_id res chain seq x y z
N MET A 1 16.78 -10.36 12.80
CA MET A 1 16.38 -10.66 14.20
C MET A 1 17.51 -10.75 15.21
N ARG A 2 18.61 -11.47 14.95
CA ARG A 2 19.70 -11.61 15.95
C ARG A 2 20.27 -10.29 16.50
N ARG A 3 20.10 -9.17 15.78
CA ARG A 3 20.50 -7.81 16.21
C ARG A 3 19.33 -6.92 16.68
N LYS A 4 18.08 -7.34 16.46
CA LYS A 4 16.83 -6.64 16.79
C LYS A 4 15.76 -7.69 17.13
N PRO A 5 15.65 -8.13 18.40
CA PRO A 5 14.73 -9.18 18.80
C PRO A 5 13.26 -8.75 18.73
N TYR A 6 13.00 -7.44 18.90
CA TYR A 6 11.70 -6.83 18.62
C TYR A 6 11.70 -6.34 17.18
N SER A 7 10.98 -7.05 16.33
CA SER A 7 10.89 -6.69 14.91
C SER A 7 9.54 -7.06 14.31
N VAL A 8 9.22 -6.39 13.21
CA VAL A 8 8.12 -6.79 12.32
C VAL A 8 8.75 -7.48 11.12
N VAL A 9 8.29 -8.68 10.79
CA VAL A 9 8.65 -9.38 9.55
C VAL A 9 7.45 -9.42 8.65
N LEU A 10 7.61 -8.91 7.43
CA LEU A 10 6.61 -8.92 6.40
C LEU A 10 6.98 -9.97 5.35
N PHE A 11 6.10 -10.94 5.14
CA PHE A 11 6.12 -11.85 4.01
C PHE A 11 5.05 -11.40 3.03
N ASP A 12 5.48 -10.82 1.91
CA ASP A 12 4.57 -10.27 0.91
C ASP A 12 4.19 -11.34 -0.13
N GLU A 13 2.91 -11.36 -0.54
CA GLU A 13 2.38 -12.29 -1.56
C GLU A 13 2.72 -13.75 -1.28
N VAL A 14 2.44 -14.22 -0.05
CA VAL A 14 2.89 -15.51 0.44
C VAL A 14 2.34 -16.69 -0.39
N GLU A 15 1.21 -16.52 -1.07
CA GLU A 15 0.65 -17.53 -1.99
C GLU A 15 1.56 -17.89 -3.17
N LYS A 16 2.51 -17.02 -3.51
CA LYS A 16 3.47 -17.26 -4.60
C LYS A 16 4.71 -18.03 -4.15
N ALA A 17 4.87 -18.25 -2.84
CA ALA A 17 6.03 -18.95 -2.30
C ALA A 17 5.99 -20.44 -2.63
N HIS A 18 7.18 -21.04 -2.79
CA HIS A 18 7.29 -22.49 -2.98
C HIS A 18 6.77 -23.24 -1.73
N PRO A 19 6.10 -24.41 -1.88
CA PRO A 19 5.56 -25.18 -0.76
C PRO A 19 6.53 -25.41 0.41
N ASP A 20 7.81 -25.61 0.12
CA ASP A 20 8.85 -25.84 1.15
C ASP A 20 9.05 -24.65 2.09
N VAL A 21 8.74 -23.43 1.65
CA VAL A 21 8.80 -22.23 2.49
C VAL A 21 7.80 -22.33 3.64
N PHE A 22 6.63 -22.95 3.43
CA PHE A 22 5.62 -23.08 4.48
C PHE A 22 6.02 -24.06 5.57
N ASN A 23 6.79 -25.10 5.25
CA ASN A 23 7.32 -26.01 6.28
C ASN A 23 8.24 -25.27 7.25
N ILE A 24 9.04 -24.35 6.71
CA ILE A 24 9.93 -23.49 7.51
C ILE A 24 9.12 -22.48 8.32
N LEU A 25 8.11 -21.84 7.70
CA LEU A 25 7.24 -20.89 8.40
C LEU A 25 6.44 -21.55 9.51
N LEU A 26 5.94 -22.77 9.31
CA LEU A 26 5.26 -23.56 10.34
C LEU A 26 6.15 -23.74 11.56
N GLN A 27 7.41 -24.13 11.37
CA GLN A 27 8.36 -24.25 12.48
C GLN A 27 8.55 -22.91 13.23
N ILE A 28 8.65 -21.81 12.50
CA ILE A 28 8.78 -20.47 13.11
C ILE A 28 7.53 -20.13 13.93
N LEU A 29 6.34 -20.39 13.40
CA LEU A 29 5.06 -20.08 14.05
C LEU A 29 4.79 -21.00 15.25
N ASP A 30 5.23 -22.25 15.21
CA ASP A 30 5.07 -23.22 16.29
C ASP A 30 6.08 -23.03 17.43
N ASP A 31 7.38 -23.04 17.10
CA ASP A 31 8.45 -23.05 18.11
C ASP A 31 8.91 -21.64 18.50
N GLY A 32 8.49 -20.62 17.74
CA GLY A 32 9.02 -19.26 17.84
C GLY A 32 10.51 -19.21 17.53
N ARG A 33 11.08 -20.23 16.87
CA ARG A 33 12.51 -20.38 16.61
C ARG A 33 12.75 -21.15 15.32
N ILE A 34 13.87 -20.87 14.69
CA ILE A 34 14.36 -21.63 13.53
C ILE A 34 15.87 -21.82 13.66
N THR A 35 16.36 -22.98 13.24
CA THR A 35 17.79 -23.26 13.17
C THR A 35 18.24 -23.20 11.71
N ASP A 36 19.23 -22.36 11.42
CA ASP A 36 19.80 -22.28 10.08
C ASP A 36 20.67 -23.50 9.73
N SER A 37 21.11 -23.58 8.47
CA SER A 37 21.97 -24.67 7.98
C SER A 37 23.36 -24.70 8.62
N GLN A 38 23.75 -23.66 9.36
CA GLN A 38 24.99 -23.59 10.12
C GLN A 38 24.79 -23.98 11.60
N GLY A 39 23.60 -24.50 11.96
CA GLY A 39 23.25 -24.92 13.31
C GLY A 39 22.95 -23.76 14.26
N ARG A 40 22.73 -22.55 13.74
CA ARG A 40 22.46 -21.36 14.57
C ARG A 40 20.97 -21.16 14.72
N THR A 41 20.51 -21.14 15.96
CA THR A 41 19.13 -20.82 16.27
C THR A 41 18.89 -19.30 16.24
N VAL A 42 17.77 -18.91 15.63
CA VAL A 42 17.22 -17.55 15.58
C VAL A 42 15.89 -17.55 16.32
N ASP A 43 15.70 -16.60 17.23
CA ASP A 43 14.49 -16.46 18.04
C ASP A 43 13.52 -15.45 17.42
N PHE A 44 12.27 -15.86 17.28
CA PHE A 44 11.13 -15.13 16.73
C PHE A 44 10.05 -14.83 17.79
N LYS A 45 10.21 -15.25 19.05
CA LYS A 45 9.19 -15.10 20.12
C LYS A 45 8.78 -13.65 20.40
N ASN A 46 9.62 -12.68 20.06
CA ASN A 46 9.35 -11.25 20.22
C ASN A 46 9.14 -10.54 18.88
N THR A 47 8.73 -11.26 17.85
CA THR A 47 8.49 -10.71 16.51
C THR A 47 7.02 -10.79 16.13
N ILE A 48 6.51 -9.70 15.55
CA ILE A 48 5.23 -9.71 14.83
C ILE A 48 5.48 -10.16 13.39
N ILE A 49 4.89 -11.29 13.02
CA ILE A 49 4.95 -11.81 11.65
C ILE A 49 3.67 -11.38 10.93
N ILE A 50 3.82 -10.69 9.81
CA ILE A 50 2.74 -10.26 8.93
C ILE A 50 2.90 -11.01 7.62
N LEU A 51 1.85 -11.72 7.21
CA LEU A 51 1.75 -12.38 5.92
C LEU A 51 0.70 -11.63 5.11
N THR A 52 1.03 -11.22 3.89
CA THR A 52 0.05 -10.66 2.96
C THR A 52 -0.26 -11.68 1.87
N SER A 53 -1.48 -11.60 1.35
CA SER A 53 -1.89 -12.38 0.21
C SER A 53 -2.91 -11.61 -0.62
N ASN A 54 -2.90 -11.81 -1.94
CA ASN A 54 -3.91 -11.26 -2.84
C ASN A 54 -5.04 -12.26 -3.15
N LEU A 55 -5.04 -13.44 -2.52
CA LEU A 55 -6.12 -14.43 -2.68
C LEU A 55 -7.45 -13.89 -2.18
N GLY A 56 -8.52 -14.20 -2.91
CA GLY A 56 -9.88 -13.77 -2.54
C GLY A 56 -10.16 -12.28 -2.82
N SER A 57 -9.28 -11.57 -3.52
CA SER A 57 -9.41 -10.13 -3.75
C SER A 57 -10.62 -9.76 -4.62
N ALA A 58 -10.95 -10.58 -5.62
CA ALA A 58 -12.14 -10.39 -6.44
C ALA A 58 -13.43 -10.61 -5.62
N GLU A 59 -13.47 -11.67 -4.83
CA GLU A 59 -14.59 -12.02 -3.97
C GLU A 59 -14.84 -10.94 -2.90
N LEU A 60 -13.77 -10.34 -2.37
CA LEU A 60 -13.87 -9.20 -1.45
C LEU A 60 -14.44 -7.95 -2.12
N LEU A 61 -14.08 -7.68 -3.37
CA LEU A 61 -14.58 -6.54 -4.13
C LEU A 61 -16.07 -6.70 -4.46
N ASP A 62 -16.50 -7.90 -4.84
CA ASP A 62 -17.90 -8.17 -5.20
C ASP A 62 -18.83 -8.23 -3.98
N GLY A 63 -18.29 -8.60 -2.81
CA GLY A 63 -19.07 -8.73 -1.57
C GLY A 63 -19.07 -7.50 -0.66
N ILE A 64 -18.69 -6.32 -1.16
CA ILE A 64 -18.82 -5.08 -0.39
C ILE A 64 -20.28 -4.68 -0.34
N GLN A 65 -20.80 -4.44 0.86
CA GLN A 65 -22.13 -3.89 1.05
C GLN A 65 -22.11 -2.35 0.93
N PRO A 66 -23.26 -1.70 0.66
CA PRO A 66 -23.34 -0.24 0.53
C PRO A 66 -22.83 0.54 1.75
N ASP A 67 -22.82 -0.08 2.93
CA ASP A 67 -22.29 0.49 4.18
C ASP A 67 -20.76 0.30 4.35
N GLY A 68 -20.09 -0.29 3.37
CA GLY A 68 -18.65 -0.59 3.41
C GLY A 68 -18.29 -1.77 4.33
N SER A 69 -19.26 -2.59 4.75
CA SER A 69 -18.99 -3.87 5.40
C SER A 69 -18.73 -4.98 4.37
N ILE A 70 -17.99 -6.01 4.78
CA ILE A 70 -17.75 -7.19 3.94
C ILE A 70 -18.88 -8.17 4.22
N ALA A 71 -19.61 -8.59 3.19
CA ALA A 71 -20.64 -9.60 3.30
C ALA A 71 -20.08 -10.94 3.81
N GLU A 72 -20.84 -11.63 4.64
CA GLU A 72 -20.43 -12.93 5.19
C GLU A 72 -20.21 -13.98 4.08
N SER A 73 -20.94 -13.87 2.96
CA SER A 73 -20.72 -14.68 1.77
C SER A 73 -19.33 -14.47 1.17
N ALA A 74 -18.86 -13.22 1.05
CA ALA A 74 -17.51 -12.93 0.58
C ALA A 74 -16.43 -13.37 1.57
N ARG A 75 -16.65 -13.18 2.87
CA ARG A 75 -15.75 -13.73 3.91
C ARG A 75 -15.58 -15.23 3.74
N ASN A 76 -16.67 -15.97 3.57
CA ASN A 76 -16.64 -17.41 3.35
C ASN A 76 -15.96 -17.81 2.04
N ALA A 77 -16.18 -17.07 0.96
CA ALA A 77 -15.52 -17.30 -0.32
C ALA A 77 -13.99 -17.14 -0.23
N VAL A 78 -13.52 -16.07 0.41
CA VAL A 78 -12.10 -15.80 0.66
C VAL A 78 -11.48 -16.90 1.53
N MET A 79 -12.16 -17.31 2.60
CA MET A 79 -11.70 -18.42 3.44
C MET A 79 -11.63 -19.74 2.66
N GLY A 80 -12.51 -19.94 1.68
CA GLY A 80 -12.49 -21.06 0.75
C GLY A 80 -11.27 -21.03 -0.18
N GLU A 81 -10.88 -19.87 -0.70
CA GLU A 81 -9.65 -19.70 -1.48
C GLU A 81 -8.40 -19.95 -0.63
N LEU A 82 -8.35 -19.40 0.59
CA LEU A 82 -7.24 -19.62 1.52
C LEU A 82 -7.06 -21.11 1.86
N ARG A 83 -8.15 -21.85 2.10
CA ARG A 83 -8.10 -23.30 2.38
C ARG A 83 -7.70 -24.15 1.17
N ARG A 84 -7.87 -23.63 -0.06
CA ARG A 84 -7.38 -24.28 -1.27
C ARG A 84 -5.90 -24.04 -1.49
N ALA A 85 -5.42 -22.83 -1.19
CA ALA A 85 -4.02 -22.45 -1.37
C ALA A 85 -3.11 -22.94 -0.24
N PHE A 86 -3.59 -22.90 1.00
CA PHE A 86 -2.80 -23.23 2.18
C PHE A 86 -3.39 -24.43 2.92
N ARG A 87 -2.50 -25.25 3.49
CA ARG A 87 -2.89 -26.40 4.30
C ARG A 87 -3.55 -25.92 5.61
N PRO A 88 -4.58 -26.63 6.14
CA PRO A 88 -5.27 -26.22 7.35
C PRO A 88 -4.36 -26.03 8.56
N GLU A 89 -3.31 -26.85 8.70
CA GLU A 89 -2.40 -26.69 9.84
C GLU A 89 -1.61 -25.38 9.80
N PHE A 90 -1.32 -24.81 8.64
CA PHE A 90 -0.70 -23.48 8.54
C PHE A 90 -1.66 -22.38 8.96
N LEU A 91 -2.90 -22.42 8.46
CA LEU A 91 -3.93 -21.43 8.81
C LEU A 91 -4.25 -21.44 10.31
N ASN A 92 -4.23 -22.62 10.94
CA ASN A 92 -4.47 -22.77 12.38
C ASN A 92 -3.33 -22.23 13.26
N ARG A 93 -2.18 -21.86 12.68
CA ARG A 93 -1.06 -21.18 13.39
C ARG A 93 -1.06 -19.67 13.23
N LEU A 94 -2.00 -19.13 12.47
CA LEU A 94 -2.19 -17.69 12.40
C LEU A 94 -3.11 -17.28 13.54
N ASP A 95 -2.65 -16.32 14.35
CA ASP A 95 -3.46 -15.77 15.44
C ASP A 95 -4.75 -15.13 14.92
N GLU A 96 -4.63 -14.33 13.85
CA GLU A 96 -5.76 -13.65 13.21
C GLU A 96 -5.58 -13.56 11.69
N ILE A 97 -6.70 -13.65 10.96
CA ILE A 97 -6.78 -13.38 9.53
C ILE A 97 -7.60 -12.11 9.32
N ILE A 98 -6.93 -11.06 8.86
CA ILE A 98 -7.51 -9.73 8.65
C ILE A 98 -7.89 -9.56 7.19
N LEU A 99 -9.17 -9.31 6.93
CA LEU A 99 -9.67 -8.96 5.60
C LEU A 99 -9.64 -7.44 5.43
N PHE A 100 -8.92 -6.98 4.41
CA PHE A 100 -8.85 -5.56 4.11
C PHE A 100 -10.08 -5.12 3.34
N LYS A 101 -10.73 -4.06 3.84
CA LYS A 101 -11.77 -3.38 3.10
C LYS A 101 -11.14 -2.65 1.90
N PRO A 102 -11.81 -2.65 0.74
CA PRO A 102 -11.36 -1.90 -0.41
C PRO A 102 -11.46 -0.39 -0.15
N LEU A 103 -10.71 0.37 -0.95
CA LEU A 103 -10.57 1.81 -0.74
C LEU A 103 -11.85 2.55 -1.13
N THR A 104 -12.42 3.27 -0.17
CA THR A 104 -13.51 4.22 -0.42
C THR A 104 -12.98 5.53 -1.01
N LYS A 105 -13.86 6.36 -1.58
CA LYS A 105 -13.50 7.68 -2.10
C LYS A 105 -12.88 8.57 -1.01
N GLU A 106 -13.39 8.47 0.21
CA GLU A 106 -12.89 9.17 1.39
C GLU A 106 -11.46 8.69 1.73
N ASN A 107 -11.19 7.39 1.66
CA ASN A 107 -9.84 6.86 1.86
C ASN A 107 -8.88 7.36 0.78
N LEU A 108 -9.32 7.43 -0.48
CA LEU A 108 -8.50 7.92 -1.59
C LEU A 108 -8.09 9.38 -1.41
N ASN A 109 -9.02 10.25 -0.96
CA ASN A 109 -8.69 11.63 -0.62
C ASN A 109 -7.59 11.71 0.47
N GLY A 110 -7.71 10.90 1.53
CA GLY A 110 -6.69 10.82 2.57
C GLY A 110 -5.33 10.34 2.05
N ILE A 111 -5.32 9.33 1.18
CA ILE A 111 -4.10 8.81 0.54
C ILE A 111 -3.44 9.88 -0.33
N ILE A 112 -4.21 10.64 -1.12
CA ILE A 112 -3.66 11.76 -1.90
C ILE A 112 -3.00 12.78 -0.98
N GLU A 113 -3.65 13.18 0.11
CA GLU A 113 -3.07 14.17 1.01
C GLU A 113 -1.73 13.68 1.59
N ILE A 114 -1.63 12.41 1.98
CA ILE A 114 -0.36 11.80 2.44
C ILE A 114 0.71 11.85 1.34
N LEU A 115 0.37 11.49 0.10
CA LEU A 115 1.31 11.53 -1.02
C LEU A 115 1.76 12.98 -1.34
N MET A 116 0.83 13.93 -1.31
CA MET A 116 1.09 15.35 -1.52
C MET A 116 1.94 15.95 -0.40
N GLN A 117 1.74 15.55 0.85
CA GLN A 117 2.61 15.96 1.96
C GLN A 117 4.06 15.49 1.73
N GLY A 118 4.25 14.26 1.25
CA GLY A 118 5.57 13.75 0.87
C GLY A 118 6.23 14.60 -0.23
N LEU A 119 5.43 15.05 -1.22
CA LEU A 119 5.91 15.93 -2.29
C LEU A 119 6.22 17.35 -1.80
N ARG A 120 5.33 17.95 -0.99
CA ARG A 120 5.55 19.25 -0.33
C ARG A 120 6.84 19.27 0.48
N LYS A 121 7.14 18.18 1.20
CA LYS A 121 8.40 18.04 1.95
C LYS A 121 9.62 18.10 1.03
N ARG A 122 9.61 17.36 -0.08
CA ARG A 122 10.69 17.40 -1.09
C ARG A 122 10.85 18.77 -1.75
N MET A 123 9.75 19.50 -1.94
CA MET A 123 9.77 20.88 -2.46
C MET A 123 10.37 21.85 -1.44
N ALA A 124 10.03 21.69 -0.16
CA ALA A 124 10.54 22.53 0.93
C ALA A 124 12.07 22.40 1.08
N ASP A 125 12.64 21.22 0.85
CA ASP A 125 14.11 21.01 0.82
C ASP A 125 14.80 21.86 -0.26
N LYS A 126 14.05 22.30 -1.29
CA LYS A 126 14.50 23.23 -2.35
C LYS A 126 14.02 24.66 -2.12
N THR A 127 13.52 24.99 -0.93
CA THR A 127 12.91 26.29 -0.57
C THR A 127 11.68 26.66 -1.40
N LEU A 128 10.97 25.68 -1.96
CA LEU A 128 9.74 25.90 -2.74
C LEU A 128 8.51 25.41 -1.97
N LYS A 129 7.37 26.03 -2.24
CA LYS A 129 6.06 25.63 -1.70
C LYS A 129 5.19 25.02 -2.80
N LEU A 130 4.30 24.11 -2.42
CA LEU A 130 3.35 23.48 -3.34
C LEU A 130 1.93 23.56 -2.76
N ASP A 131 1.09 24.35 -3.40
CA ASP A 131 -0.36 24.37 -3.21
C ASP A 131 -1.01 23.43 -4.25
N VAL A 132 -2.04 22.70 -3.84
CA VAL A 132 -2.76 21.75 -4.71
C VAL A 132 -4.24 22.02 -4.55
N THR A 133 -4.92 22.34 -5.65
CA THR A 133 -6.36 22.63 -5.63
C THR A 133 -7.20 21.36 -5.50
N ASP A 134 -8.44 21.48 -5.02
CA ASP A 134 -9.36 20.34 -4.94
C ASP A 134 -9.73 19.79 -6.33
N ALA A 135 -9.69 20.63 -7.37
CA ALA A 135 -9.87 20.22 -8.75
C ALA A 135 -8.73 19.28 -9.20
N ALA A 136 -7.47 19.63 -8.89
CA ALA A 136 -6.33 18.75 -9.16
C ALA A 136 -6.43 17.42 -8.40
N LYS A 137 -6.79 17.46 -7.11
CA LYS A 137 -6.98 16.23 -6.31
C LYS A 137 -8.05 15.33 -6.91
N SER A 138 -9.20 15.91 -7.29
CA SER A 138 -10.30 15.15 -7.89
C SER A 138 -9.90 14.49 -9.21
N LEU A 139 -9.22 15.24 -10.10
CA LEU A 139 -8.75 14.72 -11.38
C LEU A 139 -7.72 13.58 -11.20
N ILE A 140 -6.85 13.69 -10.18
CA ILE A 140 -5.88 12.64 -9.84
C ILE A 140 -6.58 11.37 -9.37
N ILE A 141 -7.63 11.47 -8.53
CA ILE A 141 -8.43 10.30 -8.12
C ILE A 141 -9.08 9.67 -9.34
N GLU A 142 -9.76 10.47 -10.16
CA GLU A 142 -10.50 9.99 -11.32
C GLU A 142 -9.61 9.22 -12.30
N ARG A 143 -8.40 9.73 -12.57
CA ARG A 143 -7.47 9.13 -13.55
C ARG A 143 -6.51 8.10 -12.97
N GLY A 144 -6.26 8.16 -11.67
CA GLY A 144 -5.27 7.34 -10.98
C GLY A 144 -5.84 6.22 -10.13
N PHE A 145 -7.14 6.21 -9.84
CA PHE A 145 -7.75 5.13 -9.08
C PHE A 145 -8.17 3.98 -9.98
N ASP A 146 -7.83 2.77 -9.57
CA ASP A 146 -8.34 1.54 -10.16
C ASP A 146 -8.89 0.67 -9.02
N PRO A 147 -10.17 0.23 -9.06
CA PRO A 147 -10.75 -0.60 -8.02
C PRO A 147 -10.01 -1.93 -7.79
N ILE A 148 -9.41 -2.50 -8.84
CA ILE A 148 -8.68 -3.78 -8.80
C ILE A 148 -7.27 -3.56 -8.25
N TYR A 149 -6.57 -2.53 -8.71
CA TYR A 149 -5.18 -2.24 -8.30
C TYR A 149 -5.05 -1.27 -7.11
N GLY A 150 -6.17 -0.82 -6.56
CA GLY A 150 -6.26 0.13 -5.46
C GLY A 150 -5.59 1.48 -5.77
N ALA A 151 -4.91 2.04 -4.77
CA ALA A 151 -4.19 3.32 -4.92
C ALA A 151 -2.79 3.19 -5.57
N ARG A 152 -2.39 2.00 -6.05
CA ARG A 152 -1.06 1.84 -6.70
C ARG A 152 -0.94 2.68 -7.98
N PRO A 153 -1.92 2.66 -8.92
CA PRO A 153 -1.86 3.51 -10.10
C PRO A 153 -1.95 5.00 -9.75
N LEU A 154 -2.56 5.34 -8.62
CA LEU A 154 -2.71 6.72 -8.14
C LEU A 154 -1.36 7.36 -7.83
N LYS A 155 -0.52 6.64 -7.08
CA LYS A 155 0.86 7.05 -6.79
C LYS A 155 1.67 7.20 -8.08
N ARG A 156 1.50 6.26 -9.03
CA ARG A 156 2.20 6.31 -10.32
C ARG A 156 1.75 7.51 -11.16
N TYR A 157 0.45 7.77 -11.25
CA TYR A 157 -0.11 8.91 -11.96
C TYR A 157 0.38 10.23 -11.37
N LEU A 158 0.42 10.34 -10.04
CA LEU A 158 0.98 11.49 -9.35
C LEU A 158 2.45 11.72 -9.73
N GLN A 159 3.27 10.68 -9.70
CA GLN A 159 4.68 10.74 -10.08
C GLN A 159 4.86 11.12 -11.56
N SER A 160 4.10 10.50 -12.48
CA SER A 160 4.29 10.74 -13.91
C SER A 160 3.69 12.05 -14.39
N ALA A 161 2.54 12.47 -13.87
CA ALA A 161 1.84 13.66 -14.33
C ALA A 161 2.20 14.89 -13.49
N ALA A 162 1.93 14.86 -12.18
CA ALA A 162 2.12 16.02 -11.33
C ALA A 162 3.61 16.36 -11.12
N GLU A 163 4.46 15.37 -10.76
CA GLU A 163 5.88 15.67 -10.53
C GLU A 163 6.58 16.11 -11.82
N THR A 164 6.21 15.56 -12.98
CA THR A 164 6.75 16.00 -14.27
C THR A 164 6.39 17.46 -14.58
N LEU A 165 5.13 17.88 -14.33
CA LEU A 165 4.71 19.26 -14.54
C LEU A 165 5.45 20.22 -13.61
N ILE A 166 5.54 19.86 -12.34
CA ILE A 166 6.29 20.62 -11.33
C ILE A 166 7.77 20.72 -11.73
N ALA A 167 8.39 19.62 -12.13
CA ALA A 167 9.78 19.61 -12.57
C ALA A 167 10.01 20.51 -13.80
N LYS A 168 9.10 20.50 -14.78
CA LYS A 168 9.15 21.40 -15.93
C LYS A 168 9.09 22.86 -15.52
N GLU A 169 8.21 23.24 -14.61
CA GLU A 169 8.13 24.62 -14.10
C GLU A 169 9.40 25.03 -13.34
N ILE A 170 9.99 24.12 -12.57
CA ILE A 170 11.28 24.38 -11.90
C ILE A 170 12.40 24.61 -12.92
N LEU A 171 12.45 23.79 -13.97
CA LEU A 171 13.49 23.88 -15.00
C LEU A 171 13.34 25.10 -15.91
N ARG A 172 12.13 25.65 -16.07
CA ARG A 172 11.88 26.89 -16.82
C ARG A 172 12.62 28.11 -16.24
N GLY A 173 13.08 28.04 -14.98
CA GLY A 173 14.15 28.91 -14.49
C GLY A 173 13.72 30.22 -13.84
N ASP A 174 12.44 30.43 -13.55
CA ASP A 174 11.93 31.64 -12.87
C ASP A 174 11.22 31.33 -11.53
N LEU A 175 11.91 30.60 -10.65
CA LEU A 175 11.42 30.30 -9.30
C LEU A 175 12.43 30.77 -8.25
N PRO A 176 12.35 32.03 -7.80
CA PRO A 176 13.07 32.49 -6.61
C PRO A 176 12.79 31.60 -5.39
N ALA A 177 13.75 31.55 -4.47
CA ALA A 177 13.55 30.88 -3.19
C ALA A 177 12.29 31.44 -2.48
N GLY A 178 11.47 30.54 -1.93
CA GLY A 178 10.20 30.86 -1.30
C GLY A 178 8.99 30.89 -2.24
N SER A 179 9.17 30.70 -3.55
CA SER A 179 8.08 30.66 -4.53
C SER A 179 7.09 29.53 -4.23
N THR A 180 5.82 29.80 -4.52
CA THR A 180 4.75 28.81 -4.43
C THR A 180 4.35 28.37 -5.84
N LEU A 181 4.40 27.07 -6.09
CA LEU A 181 3.77 26.45 -7.25
C LEU A 181 2.35 26.03 -6.88
N VAL A 182 1.42 26.23 -7.80
CA VAL A 182 0.03 25.79 -7.69
C VAL A 182 -0.19 24.68 -8.72
N LEU A 183 -0.50 23.48 -8.24
CA LEU A 183 -0.99 22.38 -9.06
C LEU A 183 -2.52 22.47 -9.13
N ASP A 184 -3.04 22.62 -10.34
CA ASP A 184 -4.46 22.80 -10.62
C ASP A 184 -4.95 21.83 -11.70
N ALA A 185 -6.26 21.83 -11.98
CA ALA A 185 -6.85 21.12 -13.09
C ALA A 185 -7.68 22.09 -13.96
N GLU A 186 -7.35 22.17 -15.23
CA GLU A 186 -8.04 23.01 -16.22
C GLU A 186 -8.33 22.18 -17.46
N ASN A 187 -9.54 22.29 -18.03
CA ASN A 187 -9.96 21.56 -19.25
C ASN A 187 -9.73 20.04 -19.18
N GLY A 188 -9.83 19.45 -17.98
CA GLY A 188 -9.58 18.03 -17.76
C GLY A 188 -8.11 17.63 -17.77
N GLU A 189 -7.16 18.56 -17.72
CA GLU A 189 -5.73 18.28 -17.62
C GLU A 189 -5.11 18.92 -16.38
N LEU A 190 -4.06 18.29 -15.85
CA LEU A 190 -3.29 18.88 -14.77
C LEU A 190 -2.43 20.02 -15.31
N THR A 191 -2.44 21.13 -14.60
CA THR A 191 -1.61 22.30 -14.90
C THR A 191 -0.79 22.68 -13.67
N CYS A 192 0.40 23.23 -13.89
CA CYS A 192 1.25 23.74 -12.81
C CYS A 192 1.67 25.15 -13.19
N ARG A 193 1.48 26.09 -12.27
CA ARG A 193 1.85 27.50 -12.45
C ARG A 193 2.46 28.07 -11.19
N LYS A 194 3.34 29.06 -11.33
CA LYS A 194 3.80 29.89 -10.21
C LYS A 194 2.65 30.77 -9.73
N LYS A 195 2.49 30.88 -8.42
CA LYS A 195 1.54 31.79 -7.77
C LYS A 195 1.99 33.24 -7.90
#